data_AF-A0A0C3ASA2-F1
#
_entry.id   AF-A0A0C3ASA2-F1
#
_cell.length_a   1.000
_cell.length_b   1.000
_cell.length_c   1.000
_cell.angle_alpha   90.00
_cell.angle_beta   90.00
_cell.angle_gamma   90.00
#
_symmetry.space_group_name_H-M   'P 1'
#
loop_
_entity.id
_entity.type
_entity.pdbx_description
1 polymer ?
#
loop_
_entity_poly.entity_id
_entity_poly.type
_entity_poly.pdbx_seq_one_letter_code
_entity_poly.pdbx_strand_id
1 'polypeptide(L)'
;MHNLFEGLVEFHCRTVLGIDRPPLDQEEEKEADPKQLATASKHFARSPSRRSLERFTIPVVKALCLDHHLLLPEVGRGEKLRKAQILDILEDFLEKRAIQIPAPSNTPDPAGPTFELPVGNEYVDELLTSNTAATAREWAVGDDGVSTKELKRIHKFLSETTRPSWHALPPKNLGEASHGKLKADQLRSSIEFDVPAAIAQIWGCDSESDDEGVQRRKKLVHATILLATAICWATSYCTSELHAAQYMICMVAYLNTLKELYPNLAWRPNHHAALHIGPFLLFFGPMHGWWMFVFERVIGKLQKINTNDKLGELEGTMLETFSAGVNFKTLLLQHGDMSVIHKFKAIIEQATADRSRDTFAGILTSKHTPLVTSPKGRERHVVLSNHLVGKVLLTTRAESRRDCNIFFRSTTGGSMAPGVIQYIVSMPSPSQKDKTDTFCIIERYGCLPDASFSNPFLPYEAFGASLWSSRMSLDLEAVPLDHIVCHAISRPWANGAIVIKALNRAF
;
A
#
# COMPACT_ATOMS: atom_id res chain seq x y z
N MET A 1 -13.32 -12.11 7.53
CA MET A 1 -12.76 -10.86 8.11
C MET A 1 -11.34 -10.57 7.64
N HIS A 2 -10.44 -11.55 7.67
CA HIS A 2 -9.21 -11.54 6.85
C HIS A 2 -9.52 -11.16 5.40
N ASN A 3 -10.40 -11.94 4.76
CA ASN A 3 -10.87 -11.69 3.39
C ASN A 3 -11.53 -10.32 3.20
N LEU A 4 -12.04 -9.69 4.27
CA LEU A 4 -12.71 -8.39 4.17
C LEU A 4 -11.69 -7.29 3.90
N PHE A 5 -10.80 -7.04 4.86
CA PHE A 5 -9.77 -6.01 4.72
C PHE A 5 -8.71 -6.40 3.70
N GLU A 6 -8.37 -7.69 3.58
CA GLU A 6 -7.52 -8.17 2.48
C GLU A 6 -8.14 -7.79 1.14
N GLY A 7 -9.42 -8.11 0.90
CA GLY A 7 -10.07 -7.78 -0.37
C GLY A 7 -10.26 -6.28 -0.62
N LEU A 8 -10.44 -5.47 0.43
CA LEU A 8 -10.48 -4.00 0.30
C LEU A 8 -9.12 -3.42 -0.05
N VAL A 9 -8.08 -3.79 0.69
CA VAL A 9 -6.72 -3.29 0.46
C VAL A 9 -6.20 -3.81 -0.89
N GLU A 10 -6.47 -5.06 -1.23
CA GLU A 10 -6.15 -5.63 -2.54
C GLU A 10 -6.85 -4.86 -3.65
N PHE A 11 -8.16 -4.59 -3.53
CA PHE A 11 -8.89 -3.78 -4.50
C PHE A 11 -8.30 -2.36 -4.62
N HIS A 12 -8.04 -1.71 -3.49
CA HIS A 12 -7.48 -0.37 -3.46
C HIS A 12 -6.11 -0.31 -4.11
N CYS A 13 -5.19 -1.20 -3.75
CA CYS A 13 -3.85 -1.22 -4.33
C CYS A 13 -3.86 -1.62 -5.81
N ARG A 14 -4.60 -2.67 -6.19
CA ARG A 14 -4.56 -3.21 -7.56
C ARG A 14 -5.43 -2.46 -8.53
N THR A 15 -6.68 -2.19 -8.15
CA THR A 15 -7.68 -1.64 -9.05
C THR A 15 -7.67 -0.12 -9.04
N VAL A 16 -7.67 0.49 -7.85
CA VAL A 16 -7.70 1.96 -7.70
C VAL A 16 -6.33 2.58 -7.97
N LEU A 17 -5.29 2.13 -7.26
CA LEU A 17 -3.93 2.68 -7.42
C LEU A 17 -3.16 2.08 -8.60
N GLY A 18 -3.63 0.97 -9.19
CA GLY A 18 -2.98 0.36 -10.36
C GLY A 18 -1.61 -0.28 -10.07
N ILE A 19 -1.26 -0.55 -8.81
CA ILE A 19 0.08 -1.03 -8.41
C ILE A 19 0.43 -2.39 -9.03
N ASP A 20 -0.57 -3.21 -9.36
CA ASP A 20 -0.41 -4.58 -9.89
C ASP A 20 -1.00 -4.73 -11.30
N ARG A 21 -1.23 -3.60 -12.00
CA ARG A 21 -1.54 -3.66 -13.43
C ARG A 21 -0.23 -3.99 -14.15
N PRO A 22 -0.19 -4.98 -15.06
CA PRO A 22 0.96 -5.11 -15.95
C PRO A 22 1.20 -3.73 -16.58
N PRO A 23 2.46 -3.28 -16.72
CA PRO A 23 2.73 -2.06 -17.45
C PRO A 23 1.94 -2.16 -18.74
N LEU A 24 1.04 -1.21 -19.00
CA LEU A 24 0.59 -1.03 -20.37
C LEU A 24 1.89 -0.85 -21.13
N ASP A 25 2.17 -1.77 -22.06
CA ASP A 25 3.31 -1.68 -22.95
C ASP A 25 3.21 -0.35 -23.70
N GLN A 26 3.70 0.71 -23.07
CA GLN A 26 4.43 1.77 -23.74
C GLN A 26 5.73 1.11 -24.19
N GLU A 27 5.63 0.15 -25.12
CA GLU A 27 6.59 0.16 -26.21
C GLU A 27 6.55 1.61 -26.68
N GLU A 28 7.63 2.36 -26.45
CA GLU A 28 7.89 3.59 -27.18
C GLU A 28 7.46 3.31 -28.63
N GLU A 29 6.45 4.03 -29.15
CA GLU A 29 6.02 3.83 -30.53
C GLU A 29 7.28 4.00 -31.38
N LYS A 30 7.79 2.89 -31.94
CA LYS A 30 9.02 2.90 -32.73
C LYS A 30 8.86 3.99 -33.79
N GLU A 31 9.75 4.98 -33.81
CA GLU A 31 9.76 6.00 -34.84
C GLU A 31 9.78 5.35 -36.23
N ALA A 32 9.08 5.95 -37.18
CA ALA A 32 9.03 5.46 -38.54
C ALA A 32 10.44 5.43 -39.15
N ASP A 33 10.86 4.29 -39.72
CA ASP A 33 12.11 4.21 -40.46
C ASP A 33 12.04 5.19 -41.67
N PRO A 34 12.92 6.21 -41.74
CA PRO A 34 12.87 7.24 -42.78
C PRO A 34 13.04 6.67 -44.20
N LYS A 35 13.73 5.53 -44.36
CA LYS A 35 13.87 4.87 -45.67
C LYS A 35 12.56 4.20 -46.11
N GLN A 36 11.83 3.61 -45.17
CA GLN A 36 10.52 3.01 -45.43
C GLN A 36 9.46 4.08 -45.70
N LEU A 37 9.50 5.20 -44.98
CA LEU A 37 8.61 6.35 -45.21
C LEU A 37 8.81 6.95 -46.61
N ALA A 38 10.05 7.21 -47.03
CA ALA A 38 10.32 7.72 -48.37
C ALA A 38 9.85 6.77 -49.49
N THR A 39 9.89 5.45 -49.23
CA THR A 39 9.37 4.44 -50.17
C THR A 39 7.85 4.42 -50.17
N ALA A 40 7.21 4.52 -49.01
CA ALA A 40 5.77 4.61 -48.86
C ALA A 40 5.19 5.85 -49.55
N SER A 41 5.80 7.03 -49.38
CA SER A 41 5.35 8.27 -50.04
C SER A 41 5.47 8.20 -51.57
N LYS A 42 6.52 7.56 -52.10
CA LYS A 42 6.66 7.31 -53.55
C LYS A 42 5.60 6.35 -54.09
N HIS A 43 5.22 5.34 -53.32
CA HIS A 43 4.13 4.43 -53.67
C HIS A 43 2.77 5.12 -53.58
N PHE A 44 2.57 5.97 -52.57
CA PHE A 44 1.35 6.72 -52.35
C PHE A 44 1.07 7.75 -53.46
N ALA A 45 2.13 8.36 -54.01
CA ALA A 45 2.02 9.26 -55.16
C ALA A 45 1.59 8.57 -56.48
N ARG A 46 1.66 7.23 -56.56
CA ARG A 46 1.38 6.43 -57.78
C ARG A 46 0.01 5.72 -57.76
N SER A 47 -0.91 6.15 -56.90
CA SER A 47 -2.23 5.52 -56.69
C SER A 47 -2.12 4.09 -56.11
N PRO A 48 -1.80 3.95 -54.82
CA PRO A 48 -1.55 2.66 -54.21
C PRO A 48 -2.85 1.86 -54.00
N SER A 49 -2.74 0.53 -54.03
CA SER A 49 -3.80 -0.37 -53.57
C SER A 49 -3.62 -0.71 -52.08
N ARG A 50 -4.72 -1.08 -51.38
CA ARG A 50 -4.72 -1.54 -49.98
C ARG A 50 -3.56 -2.48 -49.65
N ARG A 51 -3.41 -3.51 -50.48
CA ARG A 51 -2.40 -4.58 -50.36
C ARG A 51 -0.96 -4.06 -50.45
N SER A 52 -0.73 -2.93 -51.12
CA SER A 52 0.59 -2.30 -51.20
C SER A 52 0.93 -1.55 -49.91
N LEU A 53 -0.07 -0.91 -49.28
CA LEU A 53 0.11 -0.15 -48.04
C LEU A 53 0.15 -1.06 -46.79
N GLU A 54 -0.50 -2.23 -46.86
CA GLU A 54 -0.43 -3.29 -45.85
C GLU A 54 0.99 -3.82 -45.60
N ARG A 55 1.95 -3.57 -46.49
CA ARG A 55 3.35 -4.01 -46.32
C ARG A 55 4.18 -3.12 -45.39
N PHE A 56 3.75 -1.88 -45.15
CA PHE A 56 4.48 -0.92 -44.30
C PHE A 56 4.08 -1.03 -42.83
N THR A 57 4.95 -0.62 -41.91
CA THR A 57 4.68 -0.69 -40.46
C THR A 57 3.68 0.38 -40.01
N ILE A 58 2.99 0.16 -38.89
CA ILE A 58 2.00 1.11 -38.35
C ILE A 58 2.58 2.53 -38.18
N PRO A 59 3.81 2.72 -37.64
CA PRO A 59 4.42 4.04 -37.52
C PRO A 59 4.63 4.74 -38.87
N VAL A 60 5.03 3.99 -39.91
CA VAL A 60 5.23 4.53 -41.27
C VAL A 60 3.90 4.94 -41.90
N VAL A 61 2.83 4.16 -41.70
CA VAL A 61 1.49 4.50 -42.22
C VAL A 61 0.90 5.70 -41.47
N LYS A 62 1.09 5.81 -40.15
CA LYS A 62 0.69 7.00 -39.37
C LYS A 62 1.43 8.26 -39.81
N ALA A 63 2.75 8.17 -40.02
CA ALA A 63 3.55 9.27 -40.53
C ALA A 63 3.09 9.71 -41.93
N LEU A 64 2.72 8.75 -42.80
CA LEU A 64 2.15 9.04 -44.11
C LEU A 64 0.79 9.77 -44.02
N CYS A 65 -0.07 9.42 -43.06
CA CYS A 65 -1.32 10.17 -42.81
C CYS A 65 -1.04 11.63 -42.40
N LEU A 66 -0.05 11.84 -41.52
CA LEU A 66 0.38 13.17 -41.07
C LEU A 66 0.97 14.02 -42.21
N ASP A 67 1.81 13.42 -43.08
CA ASP A 67 2.38 14.08 -44.26
C ASP A 67 1.31 14.55 -45.26
N HIS A 68 0.12 13.92 -45.25
CA HIS A 68 -1.03 14.29 -46.07
C HIS A 68 -2.13 15.04 -45.30
N HIS A 69 -1.82 15.56 -44.11
CA HIS A 69 -2.71 16.34 -43.25
C HIS A 69 -4.02 15.63 -42.86
N LEU A 70 -4.01 14.30 -42.73
CA LEU A 70 -5.16 13.52 -42.29
C LEU A 70 -5.19 13.41 -40.76
N LEU A 71 -6.33 13.80 -40.17
CA LEU A 71 -6.57 13.64 -38.73
C LEU A 71 -6.96 12.19 -38.45
N LEU A 72 -6.17 11.52 -37.61
CA LEU A 72 -6.49 10.18 -37.13
C LEU A 72 -7.43 10.29 -35.90
N PRO A 73 -8.46 9.43 -35.77
CA PRO A 73 -9.36 9.43 -34.62
C PRO A 73 -8.59 9.25 -33.32
N GLU A 74 -8.91 10.08 -32.31
CA GLU A 74 -8.43 9.86 -30.96
C GLU A 74 -9.12 8.62 -30.38
N VAL A 75 -8.33 7.64 -29.95
CA VAL A 75 -8.84 6.44 -29.28
C VAL A 75 -8.53 6.57 -27.78
N GLY A 76 -9.44 6.08 -26.93
CA GLY A 76 -9.30 6.15 -25.48
C GLY A 76 -7.96 5.62 -24.97
N ARG A 77 -7.49 6.16 -23.83
CA ARG A 77 -6.16 5.89 -23.27
C ARG A 77 -5.97 4.38 -23.02
N GLY A 78 -5.25 3.69 -23.90
CA GLY A 78 -4.95 2.25 -23.81
C GLY A 78 -5.34 1.44 -25.06
N GLU A 79 -6.15 2.00 -25.95
CA GLU A 79 -6.49 1.38 -27.23
C GLU A 79 -5.61 1.93 -28.36
N LYS A 80 -5.07 1.02 -29.20
CA LYS A 80 -4.28 1.39 -30.39
C LYS A 80 -5.18 1.35 -31.62
N LEU A 81 -5.10 2.37 -32.48
CA LEU A 81 -5.71 2.32 -33.81
C LEU A 81 -5.23 1.06 -34.55
N ARG A 82 -6.17 0.22 -34.96
CA ARG A 82 -5.84 -0.96 -35.78
C ARG A 82 -5.33 -0.47 -37.13
N LYS A 83 -4.32 -1.16 -37.67
CA LYS A 83 -3.76 -0.84 -38.99
C LYS A 83 -4.83 -0.73 -40.09
N ALA A 84 -5.86 -1.58 -40.02
CA ALA A 84 -7.01 -1.53 -40.92
C ALA A 84 -7.74 -0.18 -40.86
N GLN A 85 -8.02 0.35 -39.67
CA GLN A 85 -8.72 1.64 -39.49
C GLN A 85 -7.91 2.81 -40.06
N ILE A 86 -6.58 2.77 -39.93
CA ILE A 86 -5.68 3.78 -40.50
C ILE A 86 -5.66 3.69 -42.03
N LEU A 87 -5.68 2.47 -42.58
CA LEU A 87 -5.76 2.25 -44.02
C LEU A 87 -7.11 2.65 -44.60
N ASP A 88 -8.21 2.40 -43.89
CA ASP A 88 -9.56 2.83 -44.30
C ASP A 88 -9.61 4.35 -44.49
N ILE A 89 -9.00 5.13 -43.59
CA ILE A 89 -8.92 6.60 -43.69
C ILE A 89 -8.11 7.04 -44.94
N LEU A 90 -7.03 6.33 -45.26
CA LEU A 90 -6.21 6.61 -46.44
C LEU A 90 -6.95 6.27 -47.74
N GLU A 91 -7.74 5.19 -47.76
CA GLU A 91 -8.58 4.82 -48.90
C GLU A 91 -9.69 5.84 -49.15
N ASP A 92 -10.38 6.25 -48.09
CA ASP A 92 -11.42 7.28 -48.13
C ASP A 92 -10.87 8.60 -48.70
N PHE A 93 -9.63 8.94 -48.36
CA PHE A 93 -8.92 10.10 -48.93
C PHE A 93 -8.58 9.93 -50.42
N LEU A 94 -8.13 8.75 -50.84
CA LEU A 94 -7.82 8.47 -52.24
C LEU A 94 -9.09 8.47 -53.11
N GLU A 95 -10.20 7.96 -52.61
CA GLU A 95 -11.51 8.01 -53.27
C GLU A 95 -12.00 9.45 -53.42
N LYS A 96 -11.92 10.26 -52.36
CA LYS A 96 -12.29 11.70 -52.41
C LYS A 96 -11.39 12.49 -53.34
N ARG A 97 -10.11 12.14 -53.46
CA ARG A 97 -9.16 12.74 -54.40
C ARG A 97 -9.47 12.37 -55.86
N ALA A 98 -10.01 11.17 -56.12
CA ALA A 98 -10.40 10.74 -57.46
C ALA A 98 -11.68 11.44 -57.97
N ILE A 99 -12.53 11.95 -57.07
CA ILE A 99 -13.82 12.59 -57.40
C ILE A 99 -13.64 14.05 -57.90
N GLN A 100 -12.47 14.67 -57.76
CA GLN A 100 -12.22 16.08 -58.12
C GLN A 100 -11.85 16.35 -59.60
N ILE A 101 -12.26 15.50 -60.56
CA ILE A 101 -12.14 15.77 -62.01
C ILE A 101 -13.55 15.99 -62.59
N PRO A 102 -13.94 17.21 -63.02
CA PRO A 102 -15.30 17.47 -63.49
C PRO A 102 -15.47 17.30 -65.01
N ALA A 103 -16.60 16.72 -65.43
CA ALA A 103 -17.24 16.91 -66.75
C ALA A 103 -18.78 16.74 -66.63
N PRO A 104 -19.61 17.39 -67.48
CA PRO A 104 -20.86 18.05 -67.02
C PRO A 104 -22.20 17.42 -67.47
N SER A 105 -23.29 17.93 -66.84
CA SER A 105 -24.70 18.03 -67.31
C SER A 105 -25.57 16.75 -67.17
N ASN A 106 -26.87 16.73 -66.82
CA ASN A 106 -27.96 17.70 -66.76
C ASN A 106 -29.04 17.24 -65.74
N THR A 107 -29.78 18.19 -65.17
CA THR A 107 -31.08 18.12 -64.43
C THR A 107 -32.25 17.67 -65.36
N PRO A 108 -33.53 17.46 -64.94
CA PRO A 108 -34.22 18.01 -63.76
C PRO A 108 -35.28 17.15 -63.01
N ASP A 109 -35.64 17.69 -61.84
CA ASP A 109 -36.79 17.42 -60.95
C ASP A 109 -38.15 17.78 -61.62
N PRO A 110 -39.35 17.39 -61.11
CA PRO A 110 -39.90 18.10 -59.93
C PRO A 110 -40.97 17.40 -59.04
N ALA A 111 -41.20 18.06 -57.89
CA ALA A 111 -42.47 18.36 -57.22
C ALA A 111 -43.11 17.38 -56.20
N GLY A 112 -43.09 17.81 -54.94
CA GLY A 112 -44.31 18.28 -54.26
C GLY A 112 -45.05 17.33 -53.31
N PRO A 113 -45.82 17.86 -52.33
CA PRO A 113 -45.70 17.45 -50.92
C PRO A 113 -46.95 16.74 -50.36
N THR A 114 -46.86 16.15 -49.17
CA THR A 114 -48.05 15.90 -48.32
C THR A 114 -47.68 15.95 -46.83
N PHE A 115 -48.51 16.66 -46.07
CA PHE A 115 -48.44 16.93 -44.63
C PHE A 115 -49.69 16.35 -43.93
N GLU A 116 -49.62 16.26 -42.60
CA GLU A 116 -50.65 15.94 -41.56
C GLU A 116 -50.62 14.48 -41.01
N LEU A 117 -50.10 14.14 -39.81
CA LEU A 117 -50.33 14.52 -38.39
C LEU A 117 -51.53 13.79 -37.71
N PRO A 118 -51.65 13.67 -36.36
CA PRO A 118 -50.87 12.81 -35.46
C PRO A 118 -51.76 12.05 -34.43
N VAL A 119 -51.30 10.94 -33.83
CA VAL A 119 -51.93 10.37 -32.61
C VAL A 119 -50.82 9.99 -31.62
N GLY A 120 -51.01 10.43 -30.38
CA GLY A 120 -50.00 10.58 -29.33
C GLY A 120 -49.39 9.29 -28.77
N ASN A 121 -48.18 9.46 -28.26
CA ASN A 121 -47.83 9.10 -26.89
C ASN A 121 -46.63 9.96 -26.47
N GLU A 122 -46.95 11.06 -25.78
CA GLU A 122 -46.01 11.88 -25.03
C GLU A 122 -45.52 11.11 -23.79
N TYR A 123 -44.35 11.51 -23.28
CA TYR A 123 -43.65 11.04 -22.06
C TYR A 123 -42.66 9.86 -22.17
N VAL A 124 -41.57 10.06 -22.91
CA VAL A 124 -40.18 9.84 -22.45
C VAL A 124 -39.25 10.36 -23.53
N ASP A 125 -38.59 11.50 -23.32
CA ASP A 125 -37.23 11.82 -23.87
C ASP A 125 -36.80 13.29 -23.65
N GLU A 126 -37.61 14.13 -23.01
CA GLU A 126 -37.22 15.51 -22.70
C GLU A 126 -36.45 15.62 -21.36
N LEU A 127 -35.35 14.86 -21.25
CA LEU A 127 -34.34 15.03 -20.19
C LEU A 127 -32.91 14.67 -20.63
N LEU A 128 -32.68 14.40 -21.92
CA LEU A 128 -31.35 14.03 -22.44
C LEU A 128 -30.76 15.03 -23.45
N THR A 129 -31.39 16.16 -23.72
CA THR A 129 -30.85 17.18 -24.65
C THR A 129 -30.79 18.57 -24.02
N SER A 130 -30.01 18.70 -22.96
CA SER A 130 -29.44 19.99 -22.53
C SER A 130 -28.19 19.77 -21.69
N ASN A 131 -27.12 19.31 -22.34
CA ASN A 131 -25.76 19.60 -21.90
C ASN A 131 -24.79 19.40 -23.07
N THR A 132 -24.82 20.33 -24.02
CA THR A 132 -23.63 20.65 -24.83
C THR A 132 -22.66 21.44 -23.96
N ALA A 133 -22.09 20.78 -22.96
CA ALA A 133 -20.81 21.14 -22.39
C ALA A 133 -19.78 20.20 -23.03
N ALA A 134 -18.66 20.74 -23.53
CA ALA A 134 -17.56 19.98 -24.10
C ALA A 134 -17.33 18.71 -23.26
N THR A 135 -17.42 17.53 -23.89
CA THR A 135 -17.38 16.23 -23.20
C THR A 135 -16.11 16.11 -22.37
N ALA A 136 -16.23 16.39 -21.08
CA ALA A 136 -15.17 16.15 -20.12
C ALA A 136 -14.82 14.68 -20.19
N ARG A 137 -13.53 14.37 -20.27
CA ARG A 137 -13.03 13.01 -20.30
C ARG A 137 -13.58 12.24 -19.10
N GLU A 138 -14.32 11.17 -19.34
CA GLU A 138 -14.77 10.29 -18.26
C GLU A 138 -13.56 9.49 -17.74
N TRP A 139 -13.19 9.68 -16.48
CA TRP A 139 -12.05 9.00 -15.86
C TRP A 139 -12.45 7.60 -15.40
N ALA A 140 -11.84 6.57 -16.00
CA ALA A 140 -12.01 5.21 -15.54
C ALA A 140 -11.14 4.92 -14.29
N VAL A 141 -11.55 3.92 -13.52
CA VAL A 141 -10.81 3.50 -12.33
C VAL A 141 -9.38 3.13 -12.71
N GLY A 142 -8.40 3.75 -12.05
CA GLY A 142 -6.97 3.54 -12.26
C GLY A 142 -6.33 4.28 -13.44
N ASP A 143 -7.07 5.13 -14.15
CA ASP A 143 -6.51 6.05 -15.16
C ASP A 143 -5.53 7.08 -14.56
N ASP A 144 -5.77 7.43 -13.31
CA ASP A 144 -5.03 8.33 -12.42
C ASP A 144 -4.09 7.57 -11.47
N GLY A 145 -3.95 6.25 -11.68
CA GLY A 145 -3.11 5.37 -10.86
C GLY A 145 -1.61 5.62 -10.96
N VAL A 146 -0.87 4.77 -10.26
CA VAL A 146 0.60 4.77 -10.20
C VAL A 146 1.17 4.38 -11.56
N SER A 147 2.01 5.25 -12.13
CA SER A 147 2.77 4.92 -13.35
C SER A 147 3.94 3.99 -13.08
N THR A 148 4.48 3.33 -14.11
CA THR A 148 5.65 2.44 -13.98
C THR A 148 6.88 3.14 -13.36
N LYS A 149 7.08 4.43 -13.65
CA LYS A 149 8.17 5.23 -13.05
C LYS A 149 7.94 5.45 -11.56
N GLU A 150 6.71 5.76 -11.18
CA GLU A 150 6.31 5.94 -9.77
C GLU A 150 6.36 4.62 -9.01
N LEU A 151 5.99 3.49 -9.62
CA LEU A 151 6.07 2.16 -9.01
C LEU A 151 7.52 1.78 -8.66
N LYS A 152 8.48 2.00 -9.57
CA LYS A 152 9.91 1.82 -9.27
C LYS A 152 10.37 2.69 -8.09
N ARG A 153 9.83 3.90 -7.99
CA ARG A 153 10.10 4.80 -6.86
C ARG A 153 9.50 4.27 -5.56
N ILE A 154 8.30 3.71 -5.60
CA ILE A 154 7.68 3.00 -4.47
C ILE A 154 8.57 1.83 -4.03
N HIS A 155 9.06 0.98 -4.94
CA HIS A 155 9.98 -0.12 -4.58
C HIS A 155 11.25 0.38 -3.91
N LYS A 156 11.83 1.48 -4.42
CA LYS A 156 12.97 2.12 -3.77
C LYS A 156 12.62 2.57 -2.34
N PHE A 157 11.48 3.22 -2.15
CA PHE A 157 11.02 3.63 -0.82
C PHE A 157 10.82 2.46 0.15
N LEU A 158 10.29 1.33 -0.32
CA LEU A 158 10.17 0.11 0.49
C LEU A 158 11.55 -0.38 0.96
N SER A 159 12.59 -0.28 0.12
CA SER A 159 13.95 -0.69 0.48
C SER A 159 14.62 0.23 1.51
N GLU A 160 14.20 1.50 1.58
CA GLU A 160 14.73 2.53 2.50
C GLU A 160 13.96 2.58 3.84
N THR A 161 12.85 1.83 3.96
CA THR A 161 12.01 1.85 5.15
C THR A 161 12.64 1.05 6.28
N THR A 162 12.88 1.72 7.41
CA THR A 162 13.32 1.10 8.66
C THR A 162 12.10 0.75 9.50
N ARG A 163 12.02 -0.50 9.96
CA ARG A 163 10.88 -1.05 10.70
C ARG A 163 11.34 -2.04 11.74
N PRO A 164 10.62 -2.23 12.85
CA PRO A 164 10.97 -3.22 13.87
C PRO A 164 11.02 -4.64 13.30
N SER A 165 11.76 -5.53 13.96
CA SER A 165 11.94 -6.93 13.56
C SER A 165 10.63 -7.71 13.50
N TRP A 166 9.70 -7.44 14.41
CA TRP A 166 8.39 -8.09 14.50
C TRP A 166 7.38 -7.57 13.47
N HIS A 167 7.63 -6.41 12.85
CA HIS A 167 6.74 -5.85 11.83
C HIS A 167 6.97 -6.55 10.50
N ALA A 168 5.91 -7.12 9.93
CA ALA A 168 5.98 -7.88 8.70
C ALA A 168 6.47 -7.03 7.53
N LEU A 169 7.32 -7.58 6.66
CA LEU A 169 7.83 -6.85 5.51
C LEU A 169 6.84 -6.98 4.34
N PRO A 170 6.47 -5.87 3.67
CA PRO A 170 5.88 -5.96 2.36
C PRO A 170 6.90 -6.57 1.40
N PRO A 171 6.44 -7.13 0.27
CA PRO A 171 7.32 -7.53 -0.81
C PRO A 171 8.08 -6.34 -1.36
N LYS A 172 9.38 -6.51 -1.56
CA LYS A 172 10.21 -5.47 -2.18
C LYS A 172 9.75 -5.16 -3.61
N ASN A 173 9.16 -6.14 -4.28
CA ASN A 173 8.61 -6.08 -5.63
C ASN A 173 7.06 -5.98 -5.63
N LEU A 174 6.49 -5.21 -4.71
CA LEU A 174 5.04 -4.99 -4.61
C LEU A 174 4.45 -4.61 -5.98
N GLY A 175 3.52 -5.41 -6.51
CA GLY A 175 2.89 -5.13 -7.80
C GLY A 175 3.59 -5.72 -9.04
N GLU A 176 4.67 -6.49 -8.86
CA GLU A 176 5.24 -7.28 -9.95
C GLU A 176 4.59 -8.66 -10.01
N ALA A 177 4.29 -9.12 -11.24
CA ALA A 177 3.75 -10.45 -11.50
C ALA A 177 4.61 -11.59 -10.92
N SER A 178 5.91 -11.35 -10.74
CA SER A 178 6.89 -12.30 -10.18
C SER A 178 6.63 -12.66 -8.70
N HIS A 179 5.91 -11.81 -7.94
CA HIS A 179 5.64 -12.06 -6.52
C HIS A 179 4.46 -13.01 -6.26
N GLY A 180 3.56 -13.17 -7.23
CA GLY A 180 2.29 -13.86 -7.02
C GLY A 180 1.33 -13.10 -6.10
N LYS A 181 0.33 -13.80 -5.54
CA LYS A 181 -0.69 -13.19 -4.67
C LYS A 181 -0.09 -12.75 -3.33
N LEU A 182 -0.28 -11.49 -2.98
CA LEU A 182 0.11 -10.94 -1.67
C LEU A 182 -0.63 -11.66 -0.54
N LYS A 183 0.08 -12.00 0.54
CA LYS A 183 -0.53 -12.50 1.77
C LYS A 183 -1.15 -11.34 2.55
N ALA A 184 -2.21 -11.58 3.34
CA ALA A 184 -2.84 -10.46 4.05
C ALA A 184 -1.93 -9.73 5.05
N ASP A 185 -0.98 -10.43 5.68
CA ASP A 185 0.01 -9.80 6.56
C ASP A 185 0.89 -8.79 5.79
N GLN A 186 1.22 -9.12 4.54
CA GLN A 186 1.95 -8.22 3.63
C GLN A 186 1.08 -7.02 3.22
N LEU A 187 -0.18 -7.26 2.83
CA LEU A 187 -1.13 -6.19 2.48
C LEU A 187 -1.36 -5.23 3.66
N ARG A 188 -1.54 -5.79 4.86
CA ARG A 188 -1.68 -5.01 6.11
C ARG A 188 -0.46 -4.12 6.32
N SER A 189 0.75 -4.68 6.25
CA SER A 189 1.97 -3.89 6.43
C SER A 189 2.17 -2.83 5.36
N SER A 190 1.79 -3.11 4.11
CA SER A 190 1.83 -2.15 3.01
C SER A 190 0.90 -0.97 3.24
N ILE A 191 -0.36 -1.21 3.64
CA ILE A 191 -1.35 -0.14 3.83
C ILE A 191 -1.14 0.61 5.15
N GLU A 192 -0.55 -0.01 6.17
CA GLU A 192 -0.31 0.64 7.46
C GLU A 192 0.66 1.82 7.33
N PHE A 193 1.63 1.76 6.42
CA PHE A 193 2.62 2.83 6.24
C PHE A 193 3.15 2.99 4.81
N ASP A 194 3.65 1.93 4.16
CA ASP A 194 4.48 2.08 2.96
C ASP A 194 3.75 2.76 1.82
N VAL A 195 2.55 2.26 1.49
CA VAL A 195 1.75 2.76 0.37
C VAL A 195 1.26 4.18 0.64
N PRO A 196 0.56 4.49 1.77
CA PRO A 196 0.14 5.85 2.05
C PRO A 196 1.30 6.84 2.08
N ALA A 197 2.40 6.49 2.76
CA ALA A 197 3.55 7.37 2.84
C ALA A 197 4.22 7.57 1.47
N ALA A 198 4.33 6.51 0.65
CA ALA A 198 4.95 6.60 -0.67
C ALA A 198 4.15 7.50 -1.61
N ILE A 199 2.84 7.28 -1.73
CA ILE A 199 2.01 8.10 -2.61
C ILE A 199 1.88 9.55 -2.10
N ALA A 200 1.85 9.76 -0.79
CA ALA A 200 1.88 11.11 -0.23
C ALA A 200 3.20 11.83 -0.55
N GLN A 201 4.32 11.11 -0.64
CA GLN A 201 5.61 11.70 -1.03
C GLN A 201 5.71 12.00 -2.53
N ILE A 202 4.99 11.25 -3.36
CA ILE A 202 5.01 11.41 -4.83
C ILE A 202 3.99 12.47 -5.26
N TRP A 203 2.79 12.46 -4.67
CA TRP A 203 1.63 13.26 -5.10
C TRP A 203 1.17 14.30 -4.09
N GLY A 204 1.64 14.28 -2.85
CA GLY A 204 1.22 15.22 -1.79
C GLY A 204 1.84 16.61 -1.88
N CYS A 205 2.17 17.09 -3.09
CA CYS A 205 2.72 18.43 -3.28
C CYS A 205 1.61 19.48 -3.17
N ASP A 206 1.82 20.49 -2.34
CA ASP A 206 0.84 21.55 -2.03
C ASP A 206 0.71 22.63 -3.10
N SER A 207 1.41 22.50 -4.24
CA SER A 207 1.16 23.42 -5.34
C SER A 207 -0.31 23.31 -5.74
N GLU A 208 -1.06 24.39 -5.55
CA GLU A 208 -2.38 24.55 -6.15
C GLU A 208 -2.16 24.45 -7.65
N SER A 209 -2.72 23.40 -8.22
CA SER A 209 -2.62 23.08 -9.63
C SER A 209 -4.03 22.88 -10.11
N ASP A 210 -4.40 23.61 -11.15
CA ASP A 210 -5.70 23.46 -11.79
C ASP A 210 -5.78 22.19 -12.66
N ASP A 211 -4.69 21.40 -12.72
CA ASP A 211 -4.68 20.12 -13.41
C ASP A 211 -5.59 19.11 -12.70
N GLU A 212 -6.63 18.68 -13.40
CA GLU A 212 -7.61 17.72 -12.90
C GLU A 212 -6.93 16.42 -12.43
N GLY A 213 -5.92 15.93 -13.16
CA GLY A 213 -5.18 14.72 -12.83
C GLY A 213 -4.42 14.86 -11.50
N VAL A 214 -3.80 16.01 -11.24
CA VAL A 214 -3.14 16.32 -9.96
C VAL A 214 -4.16 16.34 -8.82
N GLN A 215 -5.31 16.99 -9.00
CA GLN A 215 -6.35 17.05 -7.97
C GLN A 215 -6.95 15.68 -7.65
N ARG A 216 -7.19 14.86 -8.68
CA ARG A 216 -7.63 13.47 -8.51
C ARG A 216 -6.60 12.63 -7.76
N ARG A 217 -5.31 12.77 -8.07
CA ARG A 217 -4.23 12.10 -7.33
C ARG A 217 -4.15 12.55 -5.86
N LYS A 218 -4.38 13.83 -5.55
CA LYS A 218 -4.50 14.30 -4.16
C LYS A 218 -5.68 13.63 -3.43
N LYS A 219 -6.85 13.51 -4.07
CA LYS A 219 -7.99 12.74 -3.53
C LYS A 219 -7.66 11.25 -3.36
N LEU A 220 -6.85 10.65 -4.22
CA LEU A 220 -6.37 9.27 -4.05
C LEU A 220 -5.44 9.11 -2.85
N VAL A 221 -4.55 10.07 -2.59
CA VAL A 221 -3.75 10.11 -1.35
C VAL A 221 -4.68 10.17 -0.14
N HIS A 222 -5.66 11.08 -0.15
CA HIS A 222 -6.66 11.22 0.90
C HIS A 222 -7.40 9.90 1.17
N ALA A 223 -7.98 9.29 0.13
CA ALA A 223 -8.68 8.01 0.23
C ALA A 223 -7.78 6.90 0.82
N THR A 224 -6.52 6.83 0.39
CA THR A 224 -5.58 5.81 0.87
C THR A 224 -5.25 5.98 2.35
N ILE A 225 -5.04 7.22 2.81
CA ILE A 225 -4.77 7.49 4.23
C ILE A 225 -6.02 7.23 5.08
N LEU A 226 -7.21 7.57 4.59
CA LEU A 226 -8.48 7.24 5.26
C LEU A 226 -8.67 5.73 5.42
N LEU A 227 -8.42 4.94 4.37
CA LEU A 227 -8.48 3.49 4.44
C LEU A 227 -7.48 2.93 5.46
N ALA A 228 -6.23 3.40 5.41
CA ALA A 228 -5.19 2.99 6.35
C ALA A 228 -5.59 3.31 7.81
N THR A 229 -6.16 4.49 8.04
CA THR A 229 -6.60 4.97 9.35
C THR A 229 -7.79 4.17 9.87
N ALA A 230 -8.78 3.89 9.01
CA ALA A 230 -9.90 3.02 9.36
C ALA A 230 -9.41 1.63 9.79
N ILE A 231 -8.50 1.01 9.02
CA ILE A 231 -7.94 -0.31 9.38
C ILE A 231 -7.16 -0.24 10.70
N CYS A 232 -6.45 0.87 10.98
CA CYS A 232 -5.78 1.07 12.27
C CYS A 232 -6.77 1.03 13.43
N TRP A 233 -7.87 1.79 13.35
CA TRP A 233 -8.93 1.79 14.37
C TRP A 233 -9.59 0.42 14.53
N ALA A 234 -9.97 -0.23 13.43
CA ALA A 234 -10.60 -1.55 13.45
C ALA A 234 -9.72 -2.64 14.06
N THR A 235 -8.40 -2.55 13.83
CA THR A 235 -7.43 -3.57 14.26
C THR A 235 -6.73 -3.22 15.58
N SER A 236 -7.23 -2.24 16.33
CA SER A 236 -6.76 -1.96 17.69
C SER A 236 -6.99 -3.16 18.61
N TYR A 237 -6.11 -3.36 19.59
CA TYR A 237 -6.26 -4.39 20.62
C TYR A 237 -7.34 -4.04 21.65
N CYS A 238 -7.75 -2.78 21.68
CA CYS A 238 -8.85 -2.28 22.49
C CYS A 238 -9.95 -1.75 21.56
N THR A 239 -11.17 -1.66 22.08
CA THR A 239 -12.27 -1.01 21.38
C THR A 239 -13.05 -0.16 22.37
N SER A 240 -13.70 0.87 21.84
CA SER A 240 -14.62 1.75 22.56
C SER A 240 -15.58 2.37 21.55
N GLU A 241 -16.57 3.12 22.03
CA GLU A 241 -17.44 3.93 21.17
C GLU A 241 -16.64 4.86 20.25
N LEU A 242 -15.55 5.45 20.77
CA LEU A 242 -14.63 6.26 19.98
C LEU A 242 -13.99 5.44 18.85
N HIS A 243 -13.50 4.22 19.11
CA HIS A 243 -12.90 3.38 18.07
C HIS A 243 -13.90 3.06 16.96
N ALA A 244 -15.13 2.68 17.33
CA ALA A 244 -16.19 2.38 16.38
C ALA A 244 -16.58 3.61 15.56
N ALA A 245 -16.72 4.78 16.20
CA ALA A 245 -17.05 6.04 15.53
C ALA A 245 -15.93 6.47 14.57
N GLN A 246 -14.68 6.48 15.02
CA GLN A 246 -13.54 6.87 14.18
C GLN A 246 -13.34 5.92 13.00
N TYR A 247 -13.52 4.61 13.22
CA TYR A 247 -13.54 3.63 12.14
C TYR A 247 -14.59 4.01 11.08
N MET A 248 -15.84 4.25 11.50
CA MET A 248 -16.94 4.54 10.59
C MET A 248 -16.74 5.87 9.85
N ILE A 249 -16.27 6.92 10.54
CA ILE A 249 -15.95 8.22 9.93
C ILE A 249 -14.93 8.02 8.81
N CYS A 250 -13.80 7.35 9.09
CA CYS A 250 -12.76 7.14 8.09
C CYS A 250 -13.22 6.22 6.95
N MET A 251 -13.94 5.13 7.25
CA MET A 251 -14.39 4.18 6.24
C MET A 251 -15.46 4.77 5.31
N VAL A 252 -16.44 5.50 5.86
CA VAL A 252 -17.46 6.18 5.05
C VAL A 252 -16.83 7.29 4.21
N ALA A 253 -15.93 8.10 4.78
CA ALA A 253 -15.20 9.11 4.03
C ALA A 253 -14.41 8.49 2.88
N TYR A 254 -13.70 7.37 3.12
CA TYR A 254 -12.98 6.63 2.08
C TYR A 254 -13.90 6.21 0.92
N LEU A 255 -15.03 5.58 1.23
CA LEU A 255 -15.98 5.11 0.21
C LEU A 255 -16.61 6.29 -0.55
N ASN A 256 -16.93 7.39 0.14
CA ASN A 256 -17.45 8.60 -0.51
C ASN A 256 -16.41 9.23 -1.44
N THR A 257 -15.14 9.32 -1.04
CA THR A 257 -14.06 9.80 -1.91
C THR A 257 -13.91 8.93 -3.16
N LEU A 258 -14.02 7.61 -3.02
CA LEU A 258 -14.00 6.70 -4.19
C LEU A 258 -15.22 6.90 -5.10
N LYS A 259 -16.40 7.11 -4.53
CA LYS A 259 -17.63 7.39 -5.29
C LYS A 259 -17.53 8.70 -6.07
N GLU A 260 -16.95 9.74 -5.47
CA GLU A 260 -16.69 11.01 -6.15
C GLU A 260 -15.67 10.86 -7.28
N LEU A 261 -14.59 10.12 -7.04
CA LEU A 261 -13.56 9.90 -8.04
C LEU A 261 -14.06 9.04 -9.20
N TYR A 262 -14.89 8.04 -8.92
CA TYR A 262 -15.35 7.05 -9.88
C TYR A 262 -16.85 6.77 -9.66
N PRO A 263 -17.75 7.59 -10.22
CA PRO A 263 -19.20 7.41 -10.05
C PRO A 263 -19.70 6.03 -10.51
N ASN A 264 -19.05 5.47 -11.52
CA ASN A 264 -19.36 4.16 -12.12
C ASN A 264 -18.52 3.01 -11.54
N LEU A 265 -17.98 3.16 -10.32
CA LEU A 265 -17.19 2.13 -9.66
C LEU A 265 -17.99 0.84 -9.45
N ALA A 266 -17.43 -0.28 -9.92
CA ALA A 266 -17.99 -1.60 -9.63
C ALA A 266 -17.70 -2.02 -8.17
N TRP A 267 -18.64 -1.71 -7.28
CA TRP A 267 -18.53 -2.03 -5.85
C TRP A 267 -18.51 -3.53 -5.59
N ARG A 268 -17.51 -3.98 -4.80
CA ARG A 268 -17.43 -5.34 -4.27
C ARG A 268 -18.23 -5.51 -2.97
N PRO A 269 -18.70 -6.74 -2.65
CA PRO A 269 -19.34 -7.06 -1.36
C PRO A 269 -18.50 -6.63 -0.13
N ASN A 270 -17.18 -6.65 -0.26
CA ASN A 270 -16.24 -6.17 0.75
C ASN A 270 -16.48 -4.71 1.16
N HIS A 271 -16.85 -3.81 0.24
CA HIS A 271 -17.13 -2.41 0.57
C HIS A 271 -18.38 -2.28 1.44
N HIS A 272 -19.43 -3.03 1.10
CA HIS A 272 -20.63 -3.11 1.92
C HIS A 272 -20.34 -3.72 3.30
N ALA A 273 -19.65 -4.87 3.33
CA ALA A 273 -19.31 -5.56 4.56
C ALA A 273 -18.42 -4.71 5.51
N ALA A 274 -17.60 -3.80 4.97
CA ALA A 274 -16.80 -2.85 5.75
C ALA A 274 -17.65 -1.95 6.65
N LEU A 275 -18.87 -1.59 6.20
CA LEU A 275 -19.75 -0.70 6.94
C LEU A 275 -20.33 -1.33 8.21
N HIS A 276 -20.25 -2.66 8.35
CA HIS A 276 -20.74 -3.38 9.54
C HIS A 276 -19.70 -3.49 10.66
N ILE A 277 -18.44 -3.11 10.41
CA ILE A 277 -17.36 -3.25 11.39
C ILE A 277 -17.52 -2.32 12.59
N GLY A 278 -17.98 -1.08 12.38
CA GLY A 278 -18.27 -0.17 13.49
C GLY A 278 -19.23 -0.79 14.51
N PRO A 279 -20.43 -1.22 14.09
CA PRO A 279 -21.35 -1.96 14.96
C PRO A 279 -20.73 -3.22 15.57
N PHE A 280 -19.97 -4.01 14.81
CA PHE A 280 -19.34 -5.24 15.33
C PHE A 280 -18.29 -4.98 16.41
N LEU A 281 -17.55 -3.87 16.33
CA LEU A 281 -16.64 -3.45 17.38
C LEU A 281 -17.35 -3.16 18.71
N LEU A 282 -18.62 -2.71 18.66
CA LEU A 282 -19.43 -2.46 19.85
C LEU A 282 -20.03 -3.77 20.39
N PHE A 283 -20.51 -4.66 19.52
CA PHE A 283 -21.19 -5.88 19.93
C PHE A 283 -20.24 -7.02 20.36
N PHE A 284 -19.12 -7.18 19.66
CA PHE A 284 -18.23 -8.35 19.84
C PHE A 284 -16.89 -8.00 20.48
N GLY A 285 -16.65 -6.73 20.78
CA GLY A 285 -15.38 -6.27 21.31
C GLY A 285 -14.29 -6.15 20.23
N PRO A 286 -13.00 -6.08 20.63
CA PRO A 286 -11.89 -5.90 19.70
C PRO A 286 -11.83 -6.99 18.63
N MET A 287 -11.54 -6.61 17.39
CA MET A 287 -11.58 -7.53 16.24
C MET A 287 -10.68 -8.76 16.39
N HIS A 288 -9.57 -8.64 17.12
CA HIS A 288 -8.67 -9.77 17.42
C HIS A 288 -9.36 -10.94 18.14
N GLY A 289 -10.47 -10.70 18.84
CA GLY A 289 -11.24 -11.73 19.52
C GLY A 289 -12.07 -12.62 18.60
N TRP A 290 -12.42 -12.13 17.41
CA TRP A 290 -13.37 -12.78 16.50
C TRP A 290 -12.89 -12.84 15.04
N TRP A 291 -11.65 -12.45 14.77
CA TRP A 291 -11.03 -12.62 13.45
C TRP A 291 -10.66 -14.09 13.14
N MET A 292 -10.59 -14.43 11.85
CA MET A 292 -10.44 -15.82 11.41
C MET A 292 -9.00 -16.36 11.40
N PHE A 293 -7.98 -15.53 11.66
CA PHE A 293 -6.57 -15.93 11.56
C PHE A 293 -6.20 -17.09 12.49
N VAL A 294 -6.79 -17.15 13.68
CA VAL A 294 -6.50 -18.23 14.63
C VAL A 294 -6.95 -19.57 14.03
N PHE A 295 -8.15 -19.60 13.44
CA PHE A 295 -8.69 -20.79 12.79
C PHE A 295 -7.90 -21.16 11.53
N GLU A 296 -7.54 -20.20 10.67
CA GLU A 296 -6.73 -20.45 9.47
C GLU A 296 -5.36 -21.06 9.83
N ARG A 297 -4.71 -20.58 10.90
CA ARG A 297 -3.46 -21.16 11.40
C ARG A 297 -3.65 -22.57 11.94
N VAL A 298 -4.75 -22.84 12.62
CA VAL A 298 -5.08 -24.19 13.11
C VAL A 298 -5.32 -25.12 11.94
N ILE A 299 -6.16 -24.73 10.97
CA ILE A 299 -6.42 -25.50 9.74
C ILE A 299 -5.10 -25.81 9.03
N GLY A 300 -4.23 -24.83 8.83
CA GLY A 300 -2.94 -25.04 8.19
C GLY A 300 -1.96 -25.91 8.98
N LYS A 301 -2.15 -26.08 10.30
CA LYS A 301 -1.42 -27.08 11.10
C LYS A 301 -2.03 -28.47 10.92
N LEU A 302 -3.35 -28.57 10.97
CA LEU A 302 -4.07 -29.84 10.79
C LEU A 302 -3.78 -30.45 9.41
N GLN A 303 -3.75 -29.61 8.36
CA GLN A 303 -3.39 -30.02 6.99
C GLN A 303 -1.96 -30.57 6.84
N LYS A 304 -1.07 -30.34 7.81
CA LYS A 304 0.31 -30.85 7.81
C LYS A 304 0.48 -32.13 8.63
N ILE A 305 -0.57 -32.57 9.31
CA ILE A 305 -0.56 -33.85 10.00
C ILE A 305 -0.60 -34.92 8.92
N ASN A 306 0.36 -35.84 8.96
CA ASN A 306 0.36 -36.97 8.04
C ASN A 306 -0.85 -37.86 8.37
N THR A 307 -1.76 -37.98 7.42
CA THR A 307 -2.95 -38.81 7.51
C THR A 307 -2.89 -39.93 6.48
N ASN A 308 -3.62 -41.01 6.73
CA ASN A 308 -3.84 -42.08 5.75
C ASN A 308 -5.14 -41.84 4.93
N ASP A 309 -5.74 -40.66 5.06
CA ASP A 309 -6.96 -40.18 4.41
C ASP A 309 -8.20 -41.08 4.55
N LYS A 310 -8.23 -41.94 5.57
CA LYS A 310 -9.37 -42.78 5.89
C LYS A 310 -10.38 -42.01 6.76
N LEU A 311 -11.55 -41.73 6.19
CA LEU A 311 -12.68 -41.14 6.91
C LEU A 311 -13.05 -42.01 8.13
N GLY A 312 -13.21 -41.39 9.30
CA GLY A 312 -13.45 -42.07 10.58
C GLY A 312 -12.18 -42.33 11.39
N GLU A 313 -11.01 -42.47 10.76
CA GLU A 313 -9.70 -42.49 11.43
C GLU A 313 -9.02 -41.11 11.38
N LEU A 314 -9.33 -40.33 10.34
CA LEU A 314 -8.76 -39.01 10.05
C LEU A 314 -8.93 -38.04 11.21
N GLU A 315 -10.16 -37.90 11.70
CA GLU A 315 -10.55 -36.95 12.73
C GLU A 315 -9.86 -37.27 14.06
N GLY A 316 -9.81 -38.57 14.41
CA GLY A 316 -9.10 -39.07 15.59
C GLY A 316 -7.60 -38.80 15.50
N THR A 317 -6.98 -39.17 14.37
CA THR A 317 -5.54 -38.94 14.13
C THR A 317 -5.17 -37.46 14.21
N MET A 318 -5.97 -36.59 13.59
CA MET A 318 -5.77 -35.14 13.64
C MET A 318 -5.88 -34.60 15.07
N LEU A 319 -6.92 -35.00 15.81
CA LEU A 319 -7.17 -34.53 17.17
C LEU A 319 -6.09 -35.01 18.15
N GLU A 320 -5.74 -36.28 18.11
CA GLU A 320 -4.72 -36.89 18.98
C GLU A 320 -3.35 -36.28 18.71
N THR A 321 -2.94 -36.17 17.44
CA THR A 321 -1.64 -35.58 17.07
C THR A 321 -1.56 -34.11 17.46
N PHE A 322 -2.63 -33.34 17.22
CA PHE A 322 -2.69 -31.94 17.64
C PHE A 322 -2.59 -31.81 19.16
N SER A 323 -3.34 -32.63 19.91
CA SER A 323 -3.34 -32.61 21.37
C SER A 323 -1.98 -33.02 21.95
N ALA A 324 -1.35 -34.06 21.41
CA ALA A 324 0.00 -34.48 21.78
C ALA A 324 1.01 -33.34 21.56
N GLY A 325 0.94 -32.65 20.42
CA GLY A 325 1.81 -31.51 20.11
C GLY A 325 1.62 -30.32 21.07
N VAL A 326 0.37 -30.02 21.45
CA VAL A 326 0.06 -28.97 22.43
C VAL A 326 0.58 -29.35 23.81
N ASN A 327 0.31 -30.57 24.28
CA ASN A 327 0.78 -31.07 25.58
C ASN A 327 2.31 -31.06 25.68
N PHE A 328 3.00 -31.48 24.62
CA PHE A 328 4.45 -31.40 24.54
C PHE A 328 4.96 -29.96 24.66
N LYS A 329 4.34 -29.00 23.94
CA LYS A 329 4.69 -27.59 24.04
C LYS A 329 4.46 -27.02 25.45
N THR A 330 3.35 -27.38 26.09
CA THR A 330 3.05 -26.97 27.47
C THR A 330 4.09 -27.52 28.45
N LEU A 331 4.49 -28.78 28.29
CA LEU A 331 5.54 -29.40 29.11
C LEU A 331 6.88 -28.68 28.95
N LEU A 332 7.25 -28.29 27.72
CA LEU A 332 8.44 -27.46 27.48
C LEU A 332 8.37 -26.09 28.14
N LEU A 333 7.18 -25.47 28.18
CA LEU A 333 6.95 -24.16 28.79
C LEU A 333 7.03 -24.19 30.32
N GLN A 334 6.47 -25.24 30.92
CA GLN A 334 6.36 -25.36 32.39
C GLN A 334 7.63 -25.89 33.05
N HIS A 335 8.44 -26.65 32.32
CA HIS A 335 9.61 -27.35 32.87
C HIS A 335 10.91 -27.02 32.14
N GLY A 336 11.07 -25.79 31.64
CA GLY A 336 12.24 -25.33 30.88
C GLY A 336 13.60 -25.64 31.50
N ASP A 337 13.65 -25.75 32.84
CA ASP A 337 14.87 -25.99 33.63
C ASP A 337 15.31 -27.47 33.67
N MET A 338 14.49 -28.40 33.17
CA MET A 338 14.83 -29.81 33.17
C MET A 338 16.01 -30.09 32.22
N SER A 339 16.98 -30.88 32.68
CA SER A 339 18.18 -31.24 31.89
C SER A 339 17.85 -31.94 30.56
N VAL A 340 16.75 -32.70 30.52
CA VAL A 340 16.22 -33.31 29.30
C VAL A 340 15.71 -32.27 28.31
N ILE A 341 15.05 -31.21 28.79
CA ILE A 341 14.50 -30.15 27.94
C ILE A 341 15.61 -29.32 27.29
N HIS A 342 16.73 -29.11 27.98
CA HIS A 342 17.92 -28.48 27.40
C HIS A 342 18.49 -29.23 26.18
N LYS A 343 18.40 -30.56 26.15
CA LYS A 343 18.82 -31.36 24.98
C LYS A 343 17.86 -31.15 23.80
N PHE A 344 16.56 -31.06 24.06
CA PHE A 344 15.57 -30.77 23.02
C PHE A 344 15.62 -29.32 22.54
N LYS A 345 16.00 -28.36 23.40
CA LYS A 345 16.15 -26.95 23.04
C LYS A 345 17.13 -26.78 21.87
N ALA A 346 18.30 -27.41 21.93
CA ALA A 346 19.28 -27.37 20.84
C ALA A 346 18.72 -27.92 19.52
N ILE A 347 17.97 -29.03 19.57
CA ILE A 347 17.33 -29.64 18.40
C ILE A 347 16.21 -28.75 17.84
N ILE A 348 15.40 -28.16 18.71
CA ILE A 348 14.30 -27.25 18.32
C ILE A 348 14.88 -25.97 17.73
N GLU A 349 15.92 -25.39 18.32
CA GLU A 349 16.62 -24.21 17.77
C GLU A 349 17.21 -24.51 16.39
N GLN A 350 17.81 -25.68 16.21
CA GLN A 350 18.34 -26.13 14.92
C GLN A 350 17.23 -26.39 13.88
N ALA A 351 16.07 -26.91 14.29
CA ALA A 351 14.92 -27.17 13.42
C ALA A 351 14.07 -25.92 13.13
N THR A 352 14.14 -24.90 13.98
CA THR A 352 13.36 -23.65 13.85
C THR A 352 14.17 -22.46 13.32
N ALA A 353 15.50 -22.62 13.16
CA ALA A 353 16.39 -21.62 12.54
C ALA A 353 15.90 -21.16 11.15
N ASP A 354 15.11 -21.98 10.45
CA ASP A 354 14.59 -21.69 9.11
C ASP A 354 13.16 -21.11 9.11
N ARG A 355 12.53 -20.95 10.29
CA ARG A 355 11.16 -20.43 10.43
C ARG A 355 11.14 -19.26 11.41
N SER A 356 11.62 -18.13 10.91
CA SER A 356 11.38 -16.80 11.44
C SER A 356 9.88 -16.50 11.49
N ARG A 357 9.23 -16.85 12.61
CA ARG A 357 8.03 -16.21 13.19
C ARG A 357 7.54 -17.07 14.36
N ASP A 358 7.56 -16.46 15.54
CA ASP A 358 6.92 -16.91 16.79
C ASP A 358 7.63 -18.01 17.62
N THR A 359 8.96 -17.99 17.73
CA THR A 359 9.67 -18.90 18.64
C THR A 359 10.28 -18.20 19.86
N PHE A 360 9.88 -18.73 21.01
CA PHE A 360 10.53 -18.90 22.33
C PHE A 360 11.96 -18.35 22.58
N ALA A 361 12.81 -18.25 21.55
CA ALA A 361 14.20 -17.77 21.65
C ALA A 361 14.31 -16.34 22.21
N GLY A 362 13.37 -15.45 21.87
CA GLY A 362 13.39 -14.06 22.34
C GLY A 362 13.17 -13.88 23.85
N ILE A 363 12.59 -14.87 24.54
CA ILE A 363 12.33 -14.81 25.99
C ILE A 363 13.61 -15.14 26.79
N LEU A 364 14.60 -15.80 26.17
CA LEU A 364 15.75 -16.38 26.87
C LEU A 364 17.10 -15.67 26.63
N THR A 365 17.13 -14.54 25.90
CA THR A 365 18.38 -13.90 25.46
C THR A 365 18.54 -12.45 25.89
N SER A 366 18.47 -12.18 27.19
CA SER A 366 19.12 -10.99 27.76
C SER A 366 20.64 -11.21 27.73
N LYS A 367 21.35 -10.56 26.80
CA LYS A 367 22.82 -10.57 26.81
C LYS A 367 23.29 -9.42 27.70
N HIS A 368 23.72 -9.75 28.91
CA HIS A 368 24.39 -8.82 29.81
C HIS A 368 25.82 -8.56 29.33
N THR A 369 26.15 -7.31 29.03
CA THR A 369 27.52 -6.84 28.80
C THR A 369 28.14 -6.45 30.17
N PRO A 370 29.48 -6.55 30.38
CA PRO A 370 30.06 -6.48 31.72
C PRO A 370 29.79 -5.17 32.46
N LEU A 371 29.70 -5.25 33.80
CA LEU A 371 29.54 -4.12 34.71
C LEU A 371 30.59 -3.02 34.46
N VAL A 372 30.14 -1.78 34.26
CA VAL A 372 31.02 -0.61 34.32
C VAL A 372 31.05 -0.13 35.77
N THR A 373 32.14 -0.38 36.48
CA THR A 373 32.36 0.13 37.83
C THR A 373 32.85 1.56 37.79
N SER A 374 32.16 2.47 38.48
CA SER A 374 32.66 3.81 38.78
C SER A 374 33.98 3.74 39.58
N PRO A 375 34.97 4.63 39.32
CA PRO A 375 36.22 4.70 40.08
C PRO A 375 36.03 5.01 41.57
N LYS A 376 34.80 5.34 42.00
CA LYS A 376 34.41 5.53 43.41
C LYS A 376 33.34 4.52 43.86
N GLY A 377 33.53 3.23 43.58
CA GLY A 377 33.12 2.10 44.45
C GLY A 377 31.69 1.98 45.01
N ARG A 378 30.68 2.76 44.60
CA ARG A 378 29.33 2.70 45.22
C ARG A 378 28.15 2.56 44.27
N GLU A 379 28.30 2.76 42.96
CA GLU A 379 27.18 2.61 42.03
C GLU A 379 27.51 1.57 40.97
N ARG A 380 26.73 0.48 40.95
CA ARG A 380 26.82 -0.59 39.95
C ARG A 380 25.77 -0.31 38.88
N HIS A 381 26.21 0.14 37.72
CA HIS A 381 25.33 0.31 36.55
C HIS A 381 25.59 -0.83 35.57
N VAL A 382 24.52 -1.45 35.07
CA VAL A 382 24.60 -2.50 34.05
C VAL A 382 24.10 -1.92 32.72
N VAL A 383 24.96 -1.89 31.72
CA VAL A 383 24.57 -1.52 30.35
C VAL A 383 24.09 -2.77 29.63
N LEU A 384 22.84 -2.74 29.19
CA LEU A 384 22.18 -3.84 28.50
C LEU A 384 22.24 -3.62 26.98
N SER A 385 22.51 -4.67 26.23
CA SER A 385 22.42 -4.66 24.77
C SER A 385 20.95 -4.64 24.29
N ASN A 386 20.06 -5.26 25.07
CA ASN A 386 18.63 -5.36 24.81
C ASN A 386 17.82 -5.45 26.12
N HIS A 387 16.51 -5.23 26.03
CA HIS A 387 15.58 -5.41 27.14
C HIS A 387 14.20 -5.81 26.62
N LEU A 388 13.54 -6.75 27.28
CA LEU A 388 12.21 -7.22 26.88
C LEU A 388 11.13 -6.54 27.74
N VAL A 389 10.24 -5.78 27.10
CA VAL A 389 9.06 -5.19 27.75
C VAL A 389 7.82 -5.89 27.19
N GLY A 390 7.15 -6.68 28.02
CA GLY A 390 6.03 -7.52 27.59
C GLY A 390 6.45 -8.53 26.50
N LYS A 391 5.96 -8.33 25.27
CA LYS A 391 6.33 -9.13 24.07
C LYS A 391 7.22 -8.37 23.09
N VAL A 392 7.71 -7.20 23.49
CA VAL A 392 8.42 -6.28 22.60
C VAL A 392 9.88 -6.18 23.05
N LEU A 393 10.79 -6.55 22.15
CA LEU A 393 12.22 -6.45 22.36
C LEU A 393 12.69 -5.03 22.03
N LEU A 394 13.27 -4.34 23.01
CA LEU A 394 14.00 -3.10 22.82
C LEU A 394 15.49 -3.41 22.68
N THR A 395 16.17 -2.74 21.75
CA THR A 395 17.61 -2.89 21.57
C THR A 395 18.31 -1.54 21.51
N THR A 396 19.59 -1.51 21.84
CA THR A 396 20.43 -0.36 21.51
C THR A 396 20.65 -0.27 20.00
N ARG A 397 20.91 0.95 19.49
CA ARG A 397 21.24 1.20 18.08
C ARG A 397 22.45 0.38 17.59
N ALA A 398 23.39 0.11 18.49
CA ALA A 398 24.58 -0.68 18.21
C ALA A 398 24.23 -2.17 17.95
N GLU A 399 23.26 -2.71 18.68
CA GLU A 399 22.82 -4.11 18.54
C GLU A 399 21.88 -4.30 17.35
N SER A 400 20.86 -3.46 17.20
CA SER A 400 19.92 -3.53 16.08
C SER A 400 19.46 -2.13 15.68
N ARG A 401 19.53 -1.83 14.38
CA ARG A 401 19.00 -0.59 13.78
C ARG A 401 17.48 -0.62 13.62
N ARG A 402 16.83 -1.75 13.88
CA ARG A 402 15.39 -1.96 13.67
C ARG A 402 14.61 -1.73 14.95
N ASP A 403 15.01 -2.39 16.03
CA ASP A 403 14.28 -2.45 17.31
C ASP A 403 14.73 -1.37 18.32
N CYS A 404 15.43 -0.35 17.83
CA CYS A 404 15.86 0.81 18.61
C CYS A 404 15.01 2.06 18.36
N ASN A 405 14.16 2.08 17.31
CA ASN A 405 13.36 3.26 16.92
C ASN A 405 12.02 3.24 17.65
N ILE A 406 11.73 4.28 18.42
CA ILE A 406 10.57 4.32 19.33
C ILE A 406 9.92 5.70 19.35
N PHE A 407 8.67 5.74 19.82
CA PHE A 407 8.06 6.94 20.40
C PHE A 407 8.06 6.82 21.92
N PHE A 408 8.36 7.92 22.59
CA PHE A 408 8.43 8.00 24.05
C PHE A 408 7.84 9.32 24.55
N ARG A 409 7.45 9.36 25.82
CA ARG A 409 7.03 10.59 26.51
C ARG A 409 8.22 11.21 27.23
N SER A 410 8.53 12.44 26.88
CA SER A 410 9.63 13.17 27.51
C SER A 410 9.38 13.39 29.00
N THR A 411 10.44 13.28 29.80
CA THR A 411 10.38 13.59 31.25
C THR A 411 10.23 15.09 31.50
N THR A 412 10.65 15.93 30.56
CA THR A 412 10.62 17.40 30.69
C THR A 412 9.42 18.06 30.00
N GLY A 413 8.78 17.38 29.04
CA GLY A 413 7.81 18.01 28.14
C GLY A 413 6.46 17.30 27.99
N GLY A 414 6.27 16.08 28.53
CA GLY A 414 5.02 15.31 28.46
C GLY A 414 4.55 14.89 27.05
N SER A 415 4.94 15.62 26.01
CA SER A 415 4.62 15.34 24.63
C SER A 415 5.38 14.12 24.12
N MET A 416 4.71 13.39 23.23
CA MET A 416 5.27 12.20 22.60
C MET A 416 6.24 12.61 21.49
N ALA A 417 7.47 12.10 21.54
CA ALA A 417 8.49 12.38 20.55
C ALA A 417 9.13 11.07 20.04
N PRO A 418 9.54 11.02 18.76
CA PRO A 418 10.31 9.89 18.25
C PRO A 418 11.78 10.02 18.66
N GLY A 419 12.41 8.87 18.87
CA GLY A 419 13.83 8.79 19.20
C GLY A 419 14.43 7.43 18.90
N VAL A 420 15.74 7.35 19.11
CA VAL A 420 16.53 6.13 18.95
C VAL A 420 17.20 5.80 20.28
N ILE A 421 17.01 4.56 20.74
CA ILE A 421 17.67 4.05 21.94
C ILE A 421 19.17 3.88 21.65
N GLN A 422 20.00 4.69 22.30
CA GLN A 422 21.45 4.59 22.21
C GLN A 422 22.00 3.63 23.25
N TYR A 423 21.48 3.71 24.48
CA TYR A 423 21.88 2.84 25.59
C TYR A 423 20.67 2.39 26.39
N ILE A 424 20.78 1.21 27.01
CA ILE A 424 19.83 0.75 28.02
C ILE A 424 20.65 0.54 29.30
N VAL A 425 20.25 1.20 30.38
CA VAL A 425 20.99 1.20 31.64
C VAL A 425 20.08 0.71 32.75
N SER A 426 20.54 -0.26 33.51
CA SER A 426 19.86 -0.78 34.70
C SER A 426 20.69 -0.46 35.94
N MET A 427 20.04 0.13 36.94
CA MET A 427 20.67 0.58 38.18
C MET A 427 19.83 0.19 39.41
N PRO A 428 20.46 -0.09 40.57
CA PRO A 428 19.73 -0.34 41.81
C PRO A 428 18.82 0.83 42.16
N SER A 429 17.57 0.54 42.50
CA SER A 429 16.60 1.57 42.87
C SER A 429 17.03 2.22 44.19
N PRO A 430 17.09 3.56 44.28
CA PRO A 430 17.41 4.26 45.52
C PRO A 430 16.30 4.13 46.57
N SER A 431 15.08 3.76 46.14
CA SER A 431 13.88 3.73 46.97
C SER A 431 13.53 2.34 47.53
N GLN A 432 13.96 1.27 46.87
CA GLN A 432 13.61 -0.11 47.23
C GLN A 432 14.85 -1.01 47.20
N LYS A 433 15.13 -1.63 48.35
CA LYS A 433 16.15 -2.68 48.45
C LYS A 433 15.75 -3.85 47.54
N ASP A 434 16.67 -4.32 46.71
CA ASP A 434 16.53 -5.43 45.74
C ASP A 434 15.71 -5.16 44.46
N LYS A 435 15.33 -3.90 44.17
CA LYS A 435 14.74 -3.53 42.87
C LYS A 435 15.76 -2.83 41.98
N THR A 436 15.71 -3.10 40.68
CA THR A 436 16.49 -2.40 39.66
C THR A 436 15.59 -1.52 38.81
N ASP A 437 15.92 -0.24 38.70
CA ASP A 437 15.27 0.69 37.79
C ASP A 437 16.04 0.69 36.46
N THR A 438 15.30 0.54 35.35
CA THR A 438 15.89 0.48 34.01
C THR A 438 15.43 1.69 33.20
N PHE A 439 16.40 2.30 32.51
CA PHE A 439 16.21 3.51 31.72
C PHE A 439 16.76 3.29 30.31
N CYS A 440 16.09 3.86 29.32
CA CYS A 440 16.60 4.02 27.96
C CYS A 440 17.23 5.41 27.84
N ILE A 441 18.48 5.47 27.38
CA ILE A 441 19.13 6.71 26.98
C ILE A 441 18.83 6.91 25.50
N ILE A 442 18.06 7.95 25.20
CA ILE A 442 17.45 8.19 23.90
C ILE A 442 18.06 9.42 23.25
N GLU A 443 18.40 9.29 21.97
CA GLU A 443 18.68 10.41 21.09
C GLU A 443 17.37 10.79 20.37
N ARG A 444 16.91 12.05 20.51
CA ARG A 444 15.63 12.50 19.97
C ARG A 444 15.76 12.98 18.52
N TYR A 445 14.76 12.72 17.67
CA TYR A 445 14.67 13.38 16.37
C TYR A 445 14.29 14.87 16.51
N GLY A 446 14.97 15.76 15.79
CA GLY A 446 14.65 17.19 15.83
C GLY A 446 13.35 17.54 15.10
N CYS A 447 12.71 18.64 15.48
CA CYS A 447 11.61 19.21 14.70
C CYS A 447 12.13 19.79 13.37
N LEU A 448 11.30 19.79 12.33
CA LEU A 448 11.61 20.49 11.09
C LEU A 448 11.36 22.00 11.27
N PRO A 449 12.09 22.88 10.56
CA PRO A 449 11.73 24.28 10.49
C PRO A 449 10.40 24.44 9.74
N ASP A 450 9.41 25.08 10.36
CA ASP A 450 8.01 25.16 9.89
C ASP A 450 7.83 25.65 8.44
N ALA A 451 8.77 26.42 7.90
CA ALA A 451 8.65 27.02 6.57
C ALA A 451 9.19 26.15 5.40
N SER A 452 9.87 25.03 5.67
CA SER A 452 10.61 24.31 4.62
C SER A 452 9.85 23.13 3.99
N PHE A 453 8.82 22.61 4.64
CA PHE A 453 8.11 21.41 4.19
C PHE A 453 6.62 21.52 4.48
N SER A 454 5.79 21.31 3.46
CA SER A 454 4.42 20.91 3.70
C SER A 454 4.41 19.48 4.26
N ASN A 455 3.69 19.30 5.38
CA ASN A 455 3.45 17.98 5.95
C ASN A 455 2.09 17.44 5.46
N PRO A 456 2.06 16.51 4.49
CA PRO A 456 0.81 16.00 3.92
C PRO A 456 0.03 15.13 4.92
N PHE A 457 0.62 14.78 6.06
CA PHE A 457 -0.04 13.97 7.10
C PHE A 457 -0.75 14.81 8.16
N LEU A 458 -0.55 16.13 8.18
CA LEU A 458 -1.13 17.02 9.20
C LEU A 458 -2.68 16.92 9.30
N PRO A 459 -3.44 16.80 8.20
CA PRO A 459 -4.89 16.62 8.27
C PRO A 459 -5.34 15.25 8.82
N TYR A 460 -4.41 14.32 9.03
CA TYR A 460 -4.68 12.92 9.35
C TYR A 460 -4.02 12.54 10.68
N GLU A 461 -4.34 13.25 11.77
CA GLU A 461 -3.76 13.00 13.09
C GLU A 461 -3.84 11.52 13.50
N ALA A 462 -4.99 10.88 13.26
CA ALA A 462 -5.21 9.46 13.57
C ALA A 462 -4.37 8.48 12.71
N PHE A 463 -3.81 8.92 11.58
CA PHE A 463 -2.85 8.10 10.84
C PHE A 463 -1.50 7.98 11.56
N GLY A 464 -1.18 8.96 12.42
CA GLY A 464 -0.03 8.92 13.34
C GLY A 464 1.34 9.08 12.69
N ALA A 465 1.41 9.49 11.42
CA ALA A 465 2.67 9.80 10.74
C ALA A 465 2.95 11.30 10.78
N SER A 466 4.22 11.66 10.96
CA SER A 466 4.68 13.05 10.96
C SER A 466 6.08 13.16 10.37
N LEU A 467 6.43 14.36 9.89
CA LEU A 467 7.76 14.66 9.37
C LEU A 467 8.66 15.23 10.47
N TRP A 468 9.89 14.72 10.52
CA TRP A 468 10.91 15.11 11.49
C TRP A 468 12.23 15.41 10.78
N SER A 469 13.12 16.12 11.45
CA SER A 469 14.49 16.32 10.98
C SER A 469 15.26 15.01 11.08
N SER A 470 15.98 14.64 10.02
CA SER A 470 16.95 13.54 10.06
C SER A 470 18.16 13.85 10.94
N ARG A 471 18.38 15.14 11.27
CA ARG A 471 19.36 15.56 12.27
C ARG A 471 18.75 15.38 13.65
N MET A 472 19.40 14.51 14.43
CA MET A 472 18.98 14.22 15.80
C MET A 472 19.57 15.24 16.78
N SER A 473 18.95 15.38 17.94
CA SER A 473 19.44 16.20 19.05
C SER A 473 20.76 15.63 19.58
N LEU A 474 21.71 16.51 19.91
CA LEU A 474 22.94 16.11 20.60
C LEU A 474 22.71 15.78 22.08
N ASP A 475 21.61 16.28 22.64
CA ASP A 475 21.24 16.05 24.03
C ASP A 475 20.56 14.68 24.17
N LEU A 476 21.20 13.80 24.94
CA LEU A 476 20.65 12.50 25.29
C LEU A 476 19.69 12.62 26.47
N GLU A 477 18.52 11.99 26.35
CA GLU A 477 17.49 11.99 27.39
C GLU A 477 17.43 10.61 28.06
N ALA A 478 17.53 10.58 29.39
CA ALA A 478 17.30 9.37 30.16
C ALA A 478 15.80 9.22 30.43
N VAL A 479 15.21 8.15 29.90
CA VAL A 479 13.77 7.91 29.89
C VAL A 479 13.45 6.58 30.57
N PRO A 480 12.57 6.57 31.60
CA PRO A 480 12.07 5.34 32.20
C PRO A 480 11.38 4.41 31.18
N LEU A 481 11.37 3.10 31.43
CA LEU A 481 10.74 2.13 30.51
C LEU A 481 9.23 2.34 30.32
N ASP A 482 8.51 2.80 31.35
CA ASP A 482 7.07 3.09 31.31
C ASP A 482 6.71 4.35 30.49
N HIS A 483 7.72 5.18 30.19
CA HIS A 483 7.57 6.31 29.28
C HIS A 483 7.74 5.93 27.81
N ILE A 484 8.23 4.72 27.50
CA ILE A 484 8.33 4.22 26.13
C ILE A 484 6.93 3.79 25.67
N VAL A 485 6.42 4.40 24.59
CA VAL A 485 5.02 4.24 24.17
C VAL A 485 4.86 3.11 23.16
N CYS A 486 5.65 3.14 22.08
CA CYS A 486 5.62 2.11 21.04
C CYS A 486 6.89 2.15 20.20
N HIS A 487 7.11 1.12 19.38
CA HIS A 487 8.11 1.21 18.30
C HIS A 487 7.64 2.12 17.16
N ALA A 488 8.60 2.66 16.44
CA ALA A 488 8.39 3.49 15.27
C ALA A 488 8.76 2.77 13.97
N ILE A 489 8.03 3.09 12.90
CA ILE A 489 8.45 2.85 11.52
C ILE A 489 8.89 4.19 10.92
N SER A 490 9.96 4.18 10.13
CA SER A 490 10.50 5.40 9.54
C SER A 490 11.03 5.20 8.13
N ARG A 491 11.03 6.28 7.34
CA ARG A 491 11.61 6.30 6.00
C ARG A 491 12.15 7.69 5.67
N PRO A 492 13.31 7.80 4.98
CA PRO A 492 13.75 9.08 4.43
C PRO A 492 12.66 9.75 3.57
N TRP A 493 12.51 11.06 3.73
CA TRP A 493 11.56 11.86 2.96
C TRP A 493 12.28 12.68 1.87
N ALA A 494 12.61 13.94 2.13
CA ALA A 494 13.36 14.80 1.22
C ALA A 494 14.15 15.85 2.01
N ASN A 495 15.24 16.38 1.44
CA ASN A 495 16.01 17.51 1.98
C ASN A 495 16.39 17.38 3.47
N GLY A 496 16.75 16.18 3.90
CA GLY A 496 17.09 15.92 5.31
C GLY A 496 15.89 15.78 6.25
N ALA A 497 14.67 15.62 5.73
CA ALA A 497 13.50 15.20 6.49
C ALA A 497 13.34 13.66 6.47
N ILE A 498 12.73 13.14 7.53
CA ILE A 498 12.35 11.73 7.69
C ILE A 498 10.87 11.67 8.08
N VAL A 499 10.10 10.77 7.47
CA VAL A 499 8.74 10.46 7.92
C VAL A 499 8.81 9.37 8.97
N ILE A 500 8.14 9.56 10.09
CA ILE A 500 8.10 8.61 11.21
C ILE A 500 6.65 8.41 11.62
N LYS A 501 6.25 7.15 11.83
CA LYS A 501 4.92 6.77 12.31
C LYS A 501 5.01 5.87 13.54
N ALA A 502 4.17 6.15 14.52
CA ALA A 502 3.96 5.29 15.68
C ALA A 502 3.23 4.01 15.26
N LEU A 503 3.68 2.84 15.72
CA LEU A 503 3.03 1.57 15.42
C LEU A 503 2.07 1.18 16.56
N ASN A 504 0.89 0.67 16.21
CA ASN A 504 -0.21 0.36 17.13
C ASN A 504 0.05 -0.79 18.13
N ARG A 505 1.28 -1.29 18.22
CA ARG A 505 1.68 -2.22 19.29
C ARG A 505 2.34 -1.39 20.39
N ALA A 506 1.50 -0.89 21.29
CA ALA A 506 1.96 -0.36 22.57
C ALA A 506 2.53 -1.51 23.43
N PHE A 507 3.51 -1.16 24.26
CA PHE A 507 4.28 -2.08 25.11
C PHE A 507 3.43 -2.86 26.12
#